data_AF-A0A7X3P0E7-F1
#
_entry.id   AF-A0A7X3P0E7-F1
#
_cell.length_a   1.000
_cell.length_b   1.000
_cell.length_c   1.000
_cell.angle_alpha   90.00
_cell.angle_beta   90.00
_cell.angle_gamma   90.00
#
_symmetry.space_group_name_H-M   'P 1'
#
loop_
_entity.id
_entity.type
_entity.pdbx_description
1 polymer ?
#
loop_
_entity_poly.entity_id
_entity_poly.type
_entity_poly.pdbx_seq_one_letter_code
_entity_poly.pdbx_strand_id
1 'polypeptide(L)'
;MNKPRVFADFHNADAKGRVRLNCAGTEADIKRQKIVLQDGQSLIIYSEELEVEGVVHYSEKEKLWTAVIDWNAIREVEPVGSGIPPHP
;
A
#
# COMPACT_ATOMS: atom_id res chain seq x y z
N MET A 1 10.12 13.29 4.39
CA MET A 1 8.81 13.26 5.09
C MET A 1 8.29 11.84 5.02
N ASN A 2 8.19 11.14 6.14
CA ASN A 2 7.71 9.76 6.18
C ASN A 2 6.22 9.71 5.87
N LYS A 3 5.86 9.29 4.65
CA LYS A 3 4.47 8.94 4.33
C LYS A 3 4.11 7.66 5.08
N PRO A 4 2.91 7.55 5.65
CA PRO A 4 2.45 6.31 6.27
C PRO A 4 2.42 5.22 5.21
N ARG A 5 2.87 4.02 5.56
CA ARG A 5 2.85 2.87 4.67
C ARG A 5 1.84 1.86 5.17
N VAL A 6 1.00 1.34 4.30
CA VAL A 6 -0.01 0.35 4.64
C VAL A 6 0.12 -0.84 3.73
N PHE A 7 0.05 -2.03 4.31
CA PHE A 7 0.01 -3.24 3.52
C PHE A 7 -1.29 -3.30 2.72
N ALA A 8 -1.24 -3.59 1.43
CA ALA A 8 -2.42 -3.96 0.67
C ALA A 8 -2.06 -4.91 -0.48
N ASP A 9 -3.03 -5.73 -0.85
CA ASP A 9 -2.89 -6.65 -1.97
C ASP A 9 -3.23 -5.92 -3.28
N PHE A 10 -2.26 -5.86 -4.20
CA PHE A 10 -2.46 -5.19 -5.48
C PHE A 10 -3.54 -5.90 -6.33
N HIS A 11 -3.68 -7.22 -6.24
CA HIS A 11 -4.73 -7.94 -6.98
C HIS A 11 -6.13 -7.63 -6.44
N ASN A 12 -6.25 -7.19 -5.19
CA ASN A 12 -7.50 -6.74 -4.59
C ASN A 12 -7.88 -5.30 -4.99
N ALA A 13 -7.89 -5.03 -6.30
CA ALA A 13 -8.34 -3.77 -6.86
C ALA A 13 -9.84 -3.79 -7.25
N ASP A 14 -10.51 -2.66 -7.08
CA ASP A 14 -11.86 -2.42 -7.61
C ASP A 14 -11.83 -2.32 -9.15
N ALA A 15 -13.01 -2.35 -9.79
CA ALA A 15 -13.16 -2.28 -11.25
C ALA A 15 -12.53 -1.03 -11.90
N LYS A 16 -12.19 0.00 -11.11
CA LYS A 16 -11.47 1.20 -11.55
C LYS A 16 -9.94 1.11 -11.38
N GLY A 17 -9.39 -0.04 -10.98
CA GLY A 17 -7.96 -0.21 -10.71
C GLY A 17 -7.50 0.42 -9.40
N ARG A 18 -8.39 0.61 -8.42
CA ARG A 18 -8.09 1.18 -7.10
C ARG A 18 -7.95 0.07 -6.07
N VAL A 19 -6.83 0.02 -5.36
CA VAL A 19 -6.54 -1.04 -4.39
C VAL A 19 -7.43 -0.88 -3.15
N ARG A 20 -8.10 -1.95 -2.71
CA ARG A 20 -8.97 -1.89 -1.52
C ARG A 20 -8.16 -1.98 -0.24
N LEU A 21 -8.38 -1.02 0.67
CA LEU A 21 -7.72 -0.93 1.96
C LEU A 21 -8.49 -1.67 3.06
N ASN A 22 -8.99 -2.86 2.76
CA ASN A 22 -9.76 -3.70 3.68
C ASN A 22 -9.04 -5.00 4.06
N CYS A 23 -7.77 -5.14 3.68
CA CYS A 23 -7.00 -6.34 3.99
C CYS A 23 -6.60 -6.35 5.48
N ALA A 24 -6.42 -7.54 6.05
CA ALA A 24 -6.04 -7.71 7.45
C ALA A 24 -4.70 -7.01 7.77
N GLY A 25 -3.74 -7.04 6.84
CA GLY A 25 -2.48 -6.31 6.96
C GLY A 25 -2.68 -4.79 6.97
N THR A 26 -3.59 -4.27 6.15
CA THR A 26 -3.94 -2.85 6.12
C THR A 26 -4.45 -2.37 7.46
N GLU A 27 -5.41 -3.09 8.05
CA GLU A 27 -5.99 -2.75 9.36
C GLU A 27 -4.93 -2.83 10.47
N ALA A 28 -4.08 -3.85 10.43
CA ALA A 28 -2.99 -4.01 11.38
C ALA A 28 -2.01 -2.82 11.32
N ASP A 29 -1.61 -2.37 10.13
CA ASP A 29 -0.73 -1.21 9.96
C ASP A 29 -1.40 0.09 10.39
N ILE A 30 -2.65 0.31 10.00
CA ILE A 30 -3.43 1.48 10.40
C ILE A 30 -3.50 1.57 11.93
N LYS A 31 -3.80 0.47 12.60
CA LYS A 31 -3.89 0.41 14.07
C LYS A 31 -2.52 0.55 14.74
N ARG A 32 -1.49 -0.10 14.20
CA ARG A 32 -0.11 -0.10 14.74
C ARG A 32 0.52 1.29 14.63
N GLN A 33 0.32 1.95 13.49
CA GLN A 33 0.88 3.27 13.17
C GLN A 33 -0.07 4.42 13.55
N LYS A 34 -1.29 4.11 14.01
CA LYS A 34 -2.37 5.07 14.32
C LYS A 34 -2.66 6.01 13.14
N ILE A 35 -2.71 5.44 11.94
CA ILE A 35 -3.00 6.18 10.70
C ILE A 35 -4.49 6.54 10.72
N VAL A 36 -4.79 7.80 10.41
CA VAL A 36 -6.15 8.22 10.10
C VAL A 36 -6.23 8.26 8.58
N LEU A 37 -7.12 7.47 7.98
CA LEU A 37 -7.37 7.52 6.54
C LEU A 37 -8.29 8.70 6.24
N GLN A 38 -7.88 9.56 5.31
CA GLN A 38 -8.64 10.71 4.85
C GLN A 38 -8.68 10.72 3.33
N ASP A 39 -9.80 11.12 2.73
CA ASP A 39 -9.89 11.25 1.28
C ASP A 39 -8.86 12.28 0.77
N GLY A 40 -8.13 11.94 -0.28
CA GLY A 40 -7.04 12.76 -0.83
C GLY A 40 -5.69 12.61 -0.10
N GLN A 41 -5.60 11.78 0.93
CA GLN A 41 -4.34 11.57 1.65
C GLN A 41 -3.38 10.66 0.89
N SER A 42 -2.14 11.09 0.70
CA SER A 42 -1.08 10.26 0.13
C SER A 42 -0.50 9.28 1.16
N LEU A 43 -0.42 8.01 0.79
CA LEU A 43 0.22 6.94 1.56
C LEU A 43 1.03 6.02 0.65
N ILE A 44 1.89 5.20 1.23
CA ILE A 44 2.62 4.17 0.49
C ILE A 44 1.85 2.86 0.63
N ILE A 45 1.40 2.32 -0.49
CA ILE A 45 0.88 0.96 -0.58
C ILE A 45 2.06 0.05 -0.77
N TYR A 46 2.23 -0.94 0.09
CA TYR A 46 3.23 -1.97 -0.11
C TYR A 46 2.60 -3.36 -0.04
N SER A 47 3.16 -4.29 -0.80
CA SER A 47 2.95 -5.72 -0.70
C SER A 47 4.27 -6.40 -0.33
N GLU A 48 4.37 -7.71 -0.51
CA GLU A 48 5.54 -8.51 -0.13
C GLU A 48 6.86 -7.92 -0.67
N GLU A 49 6.92 -7.65 -1.96
CA GLU A 49 8.14 -7.20 -2.68
C GLU A 49 7.89 -5.95 -3.54
N LEU A 50 6.71 -5.33 -3.44
CA LEU A 50 6.36 -4.16 -4.25
C LEU A 50 5.91 -3.01 -3.35
N GLU A 51 6.26 -1.78 -3.69
CA GLU A 51 5.69 -0.57 -3.10
C GLU A 51 5.30 0.44 -4.18
N VAL A 52 4.29 1.23 -3.88
CA VAL A 52 3.85 2.33 -4.75
C VAL A 52 3.20 3.42 -3.92
N GLU A 53 3.28 4.63 -4.43
CA GLU A 53 2.52 5.72 -3.86
C GLU A 53 1.03 5.62 -4.26
N GLY A 54 0.16 5.72 -3.26
CA GLY A 54 -1.28 5.70 -3.43
C GLY A 54 -1.95 6.89 -2.76
N VAL A 55 -3.08 7.32 -3.33
CA VAL A 55 -3.94 8.35 -2.75
C VAL A 55 -5.20 7.68 -2.21
N VAL A 56 -5.46 7.86 -0.92
CA VAL A 56 -6.65 7.36 -0.24
C VAL A 56 -7.88 8.00 -0.85
N HIS A 57 -8.87 7.16 -1.10
CA HIS A 57 -10.16 7.56 -1.63
C HIS A 57 -11.28 6.71 -1.03
N TYR A 58 -12.33 7.35 -0.53
CA TYR A 58 -13.48 6.63 0.00
C TYR A 58 -14.40 6.20 -1.14
N SER A 59 -14.56 4.89 -1.34
CA SER A 59 -15.48 4.36 -2.33
C SER A 59 -16.89 4.29 -1.73
N GLU A 60 -17.73 5.29 -2.00
CA GLU A 60 -19.12 5.31 -1.53
C GLU A 60 -19.93 4.08 -2.01
N LYS A 61 -19.59 3.56 -3.20
CA LYS A 61 -20.24 2.39 -3.80
C LYS A 61 -20.02 1.11 -2.99
N GLU A 62 -18.82 0.93 -2.47
CA GLU A 62 -18.43 -0.24 -1.69
C GLU A 62 -18.41 0.03 -0.17
N LYS A 63 -18.64 1.29 0.22
CA LYS A 63 -18.55 1.82 1.59
C LYS A 63 -17.22 1.49 2.28
N LEU A 64 -16.13 1.49 1.53
CA LEU A 64 -14.79 1.14 2.00
C LEU A 64 -13.72 2.11 1.48
N TRP A 65 -12.60 2.14 2.19
CA TRP A 65 -11.42 2.90 1.78
C TRP A 65 -10.68 2.18 0.66
N THR A 66 -10.36 2.91 -0.39
CA THR A 66 -9.54 2.45 -1.52
C THR A 66 -8.32 3.36 -1.66
N ALA A 67 -7.31 2.91 -2.38
CA ALA A 67 -6.16 3.71 -2.76
C ALA A 67 -6.04 3.74 -4.29
N VAL A 68 -6.00 4.94 -4.83
CA VAL A 68 -5.68 5.19 -6.24
C VAL A 68 -4.17 5.13 -6.36
N ILE A 69 -3.64 4.17 -7.11
CA ILE A 69 -2.20 4.00 -7.34
C ILE A 69 -1.89 4.18 -8.82
N ASP A 70 -0.64 4.56 -9.11
CA ASP A 70 -0.12 4.53 -10.47
C ASP A 70 0.59 3.18 -10.71
N TRP A 71 -0.05 2.31 -11.49
CA TRP A 71 0.45 0.97 -11.78
C TRP A 71 1.80 0.98 -12.53
N ASN A 72 2.12 2.07 -13.23
CA ASN A 72 3.37 2.22 -13.95
C ASN A 72 4.49 2.78 -13.05
N ALA A 73 4.13 3.26 -11.84
CA ALA A 73 5.06 3.73 -10.83
C ALA A 73 5.31 2.73 -9.69
N ILE A 74 4.80 1.50 -9.80
CA ILE A 74 5.10 0.43 -8.84
C ILE A 74 6.59 0.12 -8.88
N ARG A 75 7.19 0.04 -7.69
CA ARG A 75 8.61 -0.21 -7.50
C ARG A 75 8.78 -1.53 -6.78
N GLU A 76 9.70 -2.36 -7.26
CA GLU A 76 10.17 -3.50 -6.49
C GLU A 76 10.98 -3.01 -5.29
N VAL A 77 10.60 -3.48 -4.10
CA VAL A 77 11.37 -3.28 -2.88
C VAL A 77 12.23 -4.51 -2.69
N GLU A 78 13.54 -4.30 -2.70
CA GLU A 78 14.44 -5.40 -2.35
C GLU A 78 14.14 -5.86 -0.92
N PRO A 79 13.95 -7.16 -0.67
CA PRO A 79 13.94 -7.65 0.68
C PRO A 79 15.30 -7.27 1.30
N VAL A 80 15.27 -6.59 2.44
CA VAL A 80 16.46 -6.26 3.22
C VAL A 80 17.15 -7.56 3.64
N GLY A 81 18.00 -8.11 2.78
CA GLY A 81 18.54 -9.46 3.00
C GLY A 81 19.02 -10.21 1.77
N SER A 82 19.75 -9.58 0.84
CA SER A 82 20.73 -10.32 0.03
C SER A 82 22.03 -9.56 -0.12
N GLY A 83 22.60 -9.17 1.03
CA GLY A 83 24.04 -9.07 1.14
C GLY A 83 24.61 -10.49 1.12
N ILE A 84 24.74 -11.10 -0.05
CA ILE A 84 25.58 -12.28 -0.21
C ILE A 84 27.02 -11.78 0.02
N PRO A 85 27.72 -12.18 1.10
CA PRO A 85 29.13 -11.83 1.20
C PRO A 85 29.87 -12.51 0.04
N PRO A 86 30.78 -11.82 -0.66
CA PRO A 86 31.62 -12.49 -1.66
C PRO A 86 32.40 -13.60 -0.94
N HIS A 87 32.22 -14.84 -1.37
CA HIS A 87 32.98 -15.97 -0.84
C HIS A 87 34.44 -15.84 -1.30
N PRO A 88 35.44 -16.09 -0.41
CA PRO A 88 36.85 -16.11 -0.80
C PRO A 88 37.18 -17.23 -1.79
#